data_AF-A0A2D7NYN0-F1
#
_entry.id   AF-A0A2D7NYN0-F1
#
_cell.length_a   1.000
_cell.length_b   1.000
_cell.length_c   1.000
_cell.angle_alpha   90.00
_cell.angle_beta   90.00
_cell.angle_gamma   90.00
#
_symmetry.space_group_name_H-M   'P 1'
#
loop_
_entity.id
_entity.type
_entity.pdbx_description
1 polymer ?
#
loop_
_entity_poly.entity_id
_entity_poly.type
_entity_poly.pdbx_seq_one_letter_code
_entity_poly.pdbx_strand_id
1 'polypeptide(L)'
;MEKGDVILWCSVALTQLTFLAIPYLINESNAKYYLAGYNTLSKADRKNFDLKGYLVFQKKFLITYSLTTAFIFIVSYFILLPINVVIIYVISLTIPLPYLIIQGNKFKNKNT
;
A
#
# COMPACT_ATOMS: atom_id res chain seq x y z
N MET A 1 21.21 -20.34 5.10
CA MET A 1 19.94 -19.66 5.39
C MET A 1 19.11 -20.60 6.23
N GLU A 2 18.83 -20.24 7.47
CA GLU A 2 18.08 -21.09 8.39
C GLU A 2 16.60 -21.14 8.01
N LYS A 3 15.83 -22.07 8.57
CA LYS A 3 14.38 -22.14 8.31
C LYS A 3 13.67 -20.81 8.61
N GLY A 4 14.08 -20.12 9.67
CA GLY A 4 13.53 -18.81 10.05
C GLY A 4 13.76 -17.74 8.98
N ASP A 5 14.93 -17.71 8.37
CA ASP A 5 15.25 -16.78 7.28
C ASP A 5 14.36 -17.05 6.05
N VAL A 6 14.19 -18.32 5.67
CA VAL A 6 13.33 -18.69 4.53
C VAL A 6 11.90 -18.19 4.75
N ILE A 7 11.35 -18.42 5.95
CA ILE A 7 10.00 -17.95 6.30
C ILE A 7 9.92 -16.42 6.23
N LEU A 8 10.94 -15.71 6.74
CA LEU A 8 10.98 -14.25 6.71
C LEU A 8 10.99 -13.71 5.28
N TRP A 9 11.90 -14.19 4.43
CA TRP A 9 12.00 -13.79 3.03
C TRP A 9 10.73 -14.09 2.25
N CYS A 10 10.14 -15.27 2.42
CA CYS A 10 8.86 -15.62 1.78
C CYS A 10 7.72 -14.72 2.24
N SER A 11 7.64 -14.41 3.54
CA SER A 11 6.60 -13.54 4.10
C SER A 11 6.71 -12.11 3.57
N VAL A 12 7.93 -11.57 3.48
CA VAL A 12 8.18 -10.26 2.89
C VAL A 12 7.85 -10.29 1.41
N ALA A 13 8.34 -11.27 0.65
CA ALA A 13 8.06 -11.38 -0.79
C ALA A 13 6.55 -11.43 -1.08
N LEU A 14 5.79 -12.26 -0.36
CA LEU A 14 4.34 -12.35 -0.50
C LEU A 14 3.65 -11.01 -0.21
N THR A 15 4.09 -10.32 0.83
CA THR A 15 3.57 -8.99 1.20
C THR A 15 3.81 -7.98 0.07
N GLN A 16 5.03 -7.94 -0.47
CA GLN A 16 5.39 -7.02 -1.53
C GLN A 16 4.66 -7.30 -2.84
N LEU A 17 4.54 -8.58 -3.22
CA LEU A 17 3.74 -8.98 -4.37
C LEU A 17 2.27 -8.59 -4.21
N THR A 18 1.71 -8.67 -3.00
CA THR A 18 0.34 -8.22 -2.72
C THR A 18 0.19 -6.72 -2.97
N PHE A 19 1.10 -5.89 -2.44
CA PHE A 19 1.07 -4.44 -2.68
C PHE A 19 1.24 -4.09 -4.16
N LEU A 20 2.08 -4.81 -4.89
CA LEU A 20 2.25 -4.63 -6.33
C LEU A 20 1.03 -5.10 -7.13
N ALA A 21 0.31 -6.13 -6.69
CA ALA A 21 -0.83 -6.69 -7.40
C ALA A 21 -2.10 -5.85 -7.26
N ILE A 22 -2.37 -5.30 -6.06
CA ILE A 22 -3.61 -4.55 -5.77
C ILE A 22 -3.93 -3.47 -6.83
N PRO A 23 -2.98 -2.60 -7.25
CA PRO A 23 -3.23 -1.59 -8.27
C PRO A 23 -3.69 -2.09 -9.64
N TYR A 24 -3.42 -3.36 -9.96
CA TYR A 24 -3.83 -3.97 -11.22
C TYR A 24 -5.15 -4.74 -11.11
N LEU A 25 -5.53 -5.13 -9.88
CA LEU A 25 -6.79 -5.79 -9.61
C LEU A 25 -7.94 -4.80 -9.42
N ILE A 26 -7.66 -3.61 -8.88
CA ILE A 26 -8.68 -2.58 -8.62
C ILE A 26 -8.75 -1.60 -9.80
N ASN A 27 -9.95 -1.39 -10.32
CA ASN A 27 -10.26 -0.46 -11.41
C ASN A 27 -11.62 0.22 -11.18
N GLU A 28 -12.06 1.08 -12.10
CA GLU A 28 -13.30 1.86 -11.94
C GLU A 28 -14.55 0.98 -11.80
N SER A 29 -14.59 -0.20 -12.44
CA SER A 29 -15.78 -1.06 -12.43
C SER A 29 -15.95 -1.82 -11.12
N ASN A 30 -14.86 -2.13 -10.42
CA ASN A 30 -14.89 -2.92 -9.18
C ASN A 30 -14.48 -2.15 -7.91
N ALA A 31 -14.04 -0.89 -8.05
CA ALA A 31 -13.60 -0.04 -6.94
C ALA A 31 -14.61 0.06 -5.80
N LYS A 32 -15.92 0.03 -6.10
CA LYS A 32 -16.98 0.04 -5.07
C LYS A 32 -16.89 -1.12 -4.09
N TYR A 33 -16.35 -2.27 -4.49
CA TYR A 33 -16.25 -3.45 -3.63
C TYR A 33 -14.94 -3.47 -2.84
N TYR A 34 -13.85 -2.95 -3.40
CA TYR A 34 -12.50 -3.08 -2.83
C TYR A 34 -11.98 -1.84 -2.12
N LEU A 35 -12.44 -0.64 -2.49
CA LEU A 35 -12.02 0.60 -1.85
C LEU A 35 -13.00 0.95 -0.73
N ALA A 36 -12.69 0.56 0.51
CA ALA A 36 -13.57 0.79 1.67
C ALA A 36 -14.02 2.25 1.80
N GLY A 37 -13.11 3.22 1.61
CA GLY A 37 -13.43 4.65 1.65
C GLY A 37 -14.36 5.15 0.53
N TYR A 38 -14.47 4.41 -0.58
CA TYR A 38 -15.40 4.69 -1.68
C TYR A 38 -16.69 3.86 -1.56
N ASN A 39 -16.59 2.64 -1.03
CA ASN A 39 -17.72 1.76 -0.74
C ASN A 39 -18.69 2.40 0.26
N THR A 40 -18.18 3.02 1.32
CA THR A 40 -19.00 3.62 2.38
C THR A 40 -19.67 4.93 1.98
N LEU A 41 -19.27 5.55 0.86
CA LEU A 41 -19.90 6.78 0.35
C LEU A 41 -21.33 6.53 -0.11
N SER A 42 -22.19 7.53 0.07
CA SER A 42 -23.53 7.53 -0.51
C SER A 42 -23.47 7.56 -2.04
N LYS A 43 -24.57 7.22 -2.72
CA LYS A 43 -24.63 7.34 -4.19
C LYS A 43 -24.39 8.77 -4.67
N ALA A 44 -24.78 9.78 -3.89
CA ALA A 44 -24.56 11.19 -4.22
C ALA A 44 -23.08 11.56 -4.08
N ASP A 45 -22.44 11.17 -2.96
CA ASP A 45 -21.03 11.50 -2.71
C ASP A 45 -20.08 10.80 -3.68
N ARG A 46 -20.41 9.57 -4.11
CA ARG A 46 -19.61 8.86 -5.14
C ARG A 46 -19.58 9.61 -6.47
N LYS A 47 -20.62 10.38 -6.83
CA LYS A 47 -20.61 11.20 -8.06
C LYS A 47 -19.61 12.35 -7.97
N ASN A 48 -19.32 12.83 -6.76
CA ASN A 48 -18.38 13.91 -6.49
C ASN A 48 -16.96 13.40 -6.19
N PHE A 49 -16.77 12.08 -6.07
CA PHE A 49 -15.47 11.47 -5.81
C PHE A 49 -14.66 11.36 -7.11
N ASP A 50 -13.42 11.87 -7.12
CA ASP A 50 -12.49 11.68 -8.24
C ASP A 50 -11.87 10.29 -8.20
N LEU A 51 -12.63 9.29 -8.66
CA LEU A 51 -12.22 7.89 -8.65
C LEU A 51 -10.99 7.64 -9.53
N LYS A 52 -10.95 8.24 -10.71
CA LYS A 52 -9.86 8.04 -11.67
C LYS A 52 -8.56 8.62 -11.12
N GLY A 53 -8.60 9.84 -10.58
CA GLY A 53 -7.44 10.44 -9.90
C GLY A 53 -6.99 9.62 -8.70
N TYR A 54 -7.92 9.13 -7.88
CA TYR A 54 -7.61 8.28 -6.75
C TYR A 54 -6.91 6.98 -7.17
N LEU A 55 -7.38 6.29 -8.21
CA LEU A 55 -6.76 5.05 -8.69
C LEU A 55 -5.34 5.28 -9.22
N VAL A 56 -5.10 6.40 -9.92
CA VAL A 56 -3.74 6.80 -10.35
C VAL A 56 -2.84 7.05 -9.14
N PHE A 57 -3.35 7.77 -8.14
CA PHE A 57 -2.63 8.02 -6.88
C PHE A 57 -2.34 6.72 -6.12
N GLN A 58 -3.34 5.87 -5.92
CA GLN A 58 -3.24 4.58 -5.23
C GLN A 58 -2.19 3.69 -5.90
N LYS A 59 -2.19 3.62 -7.23
CA LYS A 59 -1.21 2.86 -7.99
C LYS A 59 0.21 3.36 -7.76
N LYS A 60 0.44 4.67 -7.90
CA LYS A 60 1.75 5.27 -7.62
C LYS A 60 2.18 5.04 -6.18
N PHE A 61 1.27 5.21 -5.22
CA PHE A 61 1.55 5.00 -3.81
C PHE A 61 1.96 3.55 -3.54
N LEU A 62 1.14 2.56 -3.92
CA LEU A 62 1.38 1.16 -3.58
C LEU A 62 2.63 0.59 -4.26
N ILE A 63 2.92 0.99 -5.50
CA ILE A 63 4.16 0.59 -6.18
C ILE A 63 5.38 1.17 -5.46
N THR A 64 5.39 2.48 -5.18
CA THR A 64 6.50 3.12 -4.47
C THR A 64 6.66 2.57 -3.05
N TYR A 65 5.54 2.38 -2.34
CA TYR A 65 5.49 1.82 -0.99
C TYR A 65 6.08 0.41 -0.96
N SER A 66 5.71 -0.43 -1.92
CA SER A 66 6.26 -1.78 -2.02
C SER A 66 7.76 -1.77 -2.28
N LEU A 67 8.21 -1.06 -3.32
CA LEU A 67 9.63 -1.01 -3.69
C LEU A 67 10.49 -0.41 -2.58
N THR A 68 10.02 0.64 -1.92
CA THR A 68 10.77 1.33 -0.85
C THR A 68 10.89 0.44 0.38
N THR A 69 9.81 -0.20 0.83
CA THR A 69 9.84 -1.06 2.03
C THR A 69 10.58 -2.36 1.78
N ALA A 70 10.51 -2.92 0.56
CA ALA A 70 11.35 -4.03 0.14
C ALA A 70 12.84 -3.66 0.16
N PHE A 71 13.20 -2.49 -0.37
CA PHE A 71 14.58 -2.01 -0.36
C PHE A 71 15.11 -1.83 1.07
N ILE A 72 14.31 -1.21 1.95
CA ILE A 72 14.66 -1.06 3.38
C ILE A 72 14.88 -2.43 4.03
N PHE A 73 14.01 -3.40 3.78
CA PHE A 73 14.18 -4.77 4.30
C PHE A 73 15.48 -5.40 3.80
N ILE A 74 15.73 -5.37 2.48
CA ILE A 74 16.92 -5.98 1.88
C ILE A 74 18.20 -5.36 2.48
N VAL A 75 18.28 -4.04 2.53
CA VAL A 75 19.45 -3.34 3.07
C VAL A 75 19.63 -3.62 4.56
N SER A 76 18.57 -3.55 5.36
CA SER A 76 18.66 -3.83 6.80
C SER A 76 19.04 -5.28 7.10
N TYR A 77 18.58 -6.25 6.30
CA TYR A 77 18.91 -7.66 6.46
C TYR A 77 20.41 -7.95 6.38
N PHE A 78 21.15 -7.22 5.53
CA PHE A 78 22.61 -7.39 5.40
C PHE A 78 23.44 -6.68 6.47
N ILE A 79 22.84 -5.79 7.26
CA ILE A 79 23.56 -4.90 8.19
C ILE A 79 23.22 -5.19 9.65
N LEU A 80 22.02 -5.71 9.94
CA LEU A 80 21.45 -5.76 11.29
C LEU A 80 21.10 -7.18 11.72
N LEU A 81 20.97 -7.35 13.04
CA LEU A 81 20.43 -8.58 13.63
C LEU A 81 18.95 -8.78 13.26
N PRO A 82 18.47 -10.04 13.15
CA PRO A 82 17.12 -10.35 12.65
C PRO A 82 15.99 -9.59 13.34
N ILE A 83 16.03 -9.44 14.67
CA ILE A 83 15.00 -8.70 15.42
C ILE A 83 14.91 -7.23 15.01
N ASN A 84 16.06 -6.59 14.75
CA ASN A 84 16.13 -5.19 14.34
C ASN A 84 15.64 -5.00 12.90
N VAL A 85 15.90 -5.97 12.02
CA VAL A 85 15.39 -5.99 10.64
C VAL A 85 13.86 -5.99 10.66
N VAL A 86 13.24 -6.85 11.46
CA VAL A 86 11.78 -6.94 11.58
C VAL A 86 11.20 -5.64 12.12
N ILE A 87 11.80 -5.07 13.18
CA ILE A 87 11.34 -3.79 13.76
C ILE A 87 11.38 -2.67 12.72
N ILE A 88 12.51 -2.51 12.01
CA ILE A 88 12.66 -1.47 10.98
C ILE A 88 11.68 -1.70 9.83
N TYR A 89 11.48 -2.94 9.41
CA TYR A 89 10.52 -3.27 8.37
C TYR A 89 9.09 -2.86 8.78
N VAL A 90 8.65 -3.19 10.00
CA VAL A 90 7.33 -2.78 10.51
C VAL A 90 7.18 -1.27 10.61
N ILE A 91 8.21 -0.56 11.07
CA ILE A 91 8.22 0.91 11.10
C ILE A 91 8.08 1.47 9.67
N SER A 92 8.82 0.91 8.71
CA SER A 92 8.76 1.34 7.31
C SER A 92 7.39 1.11 6.67
N LEU A 93 6.64 0.10 7.12
CA LEU A 93 5.28 -0.16 6.68
C LEU A 93 4.29 0.84 7.29
N THR A 94 4.45 1.19 8.56
CA THR A 94 3.44 2.00 9.28
C THR A 94 3.51 3.50 8.98
N ILE A 95 4.71 4.07 8.86
CA ILE A 95 4.91 5.52 8.64
C ILE A 95 4.20 6.06 7.38
N PRO A 96 4.20 5.37 6.23
CA PRO A 96 3.54 5.87 5.02
C PRO A 96 2.00 5.81 5.04
N LEU A 97 1.38 5.06 5.96
CA LEU A 97 -0.08 4.86 5.96
C LEU A 97 -0.88 6.13 6.30
N PRO A 98 -0.48 6.96 7.30
CA PRO A 98 -1.11 8.27 7.50
C PRO A 98 -1.09 9.15 6.24
N TYR A 99 0.02 9.16 5.49
CA TYR A 99 0.11 9.90 4.23
C TYR A 99 -0.89 9.40 3.19
N LEU A 100 -1.04 8.07 3.03
CA LEU A 100 -2.04 7.47 2.14
C LEU A 100 -3.45 7.96 2.46
N ILE A 101 -3.81 8.00 3.75
CA ILE A 101 -5.15 8.40 4.20
C ILE A 101 -5.38 9.89 3.94
N ILE A 102 -4.44 10.75 4.34
CA ILE A 102 -4.57 12.21 4.21
C ILE A 102 -4.67 12.60 2.73
N GLN A 103 -3.79 12.06 1.89
CA GLN A 103 -3.79 12.36 0.45
C GLN A 103 -4.97 11.73 -0.26
N GLY A 104 -5.36 10.50 0.12
CA GLY A 104 -6.53 9.81 -0.42
C GLY A 104 -7.84 10.55 -0.16
N ASN A 105 -7.97 11.22 0.99
CA ASN A 105 -9.15 12.02 1.32
C ASN A 105 -9.34 13.25 0.42
N LYS A 106 -8.29 13.76 -0.22
CA LYS A 106 -8.38 14.91 -1.13
C LYS A 106 -9.23 14.62 -2.37
N PHE A 107 -9.41 13.34 -2.72
CA PHE A 107 -10.22 12.92 -3.86
C PHE A 107 -11.73 12.86 -3.56
N LYS A 108 -12.16 13.08 -2.32
CA LYS A 108 -13.58 13.08 -1.95
C LYS A 108 -14.38 14.21 -2.58
N ASN A 109 -13.72 15.35 -2.80
CA ASN A 109 -14.32 16.50 -3.45
C ASN A 109 -13.61 16.71 -4.78
N LYS A 110 -14.30 16.44 -5.89
CA LYS A 110 -13.81 16.77 -7.22
C LYS A 110 -13.61 18.29 -7.29
N ASN A 111 -12.36 18.73 -7.37
CA ASN A 111 -12.06 20.12 -7.71
C ASN A 111 -12.60 20.32 -9.15
N THR A 112 -13.65 21.14 -9.27
CA THR A 112 -14.19 21.63 -10.55
C THR A 112 -13.13 22.26 -11.42
#